data_AF-A0A2V7Y8D0-F1
#
_entry.id   AF-A0A2V7Y8D0-F1
#
_cell.length_a   1.000
_cell.length_b   1.000
_cell.length_c   1.000
_cell.angle_alpha   90.00
_cell.angle_beta   90.00
_cell.angle_gamma   90.00
#
_symmetry.space_group_name_H-M   'P 1'
#
loop_
_entity.id
_entity.type
_entity.pdbx_description
1 polymer ?
#
loop_
_entity_poly.entity_id
_entity_poly.type
_entity_poly.pdbx_seq_one_letter_code
_entity_poly.pdbx_strand_id
1 'polypeptide(L)'
;MFALGSSLLCVCEHCGSAVARKGANLADYGKVAALIPTPSVLALGMDGDYEGAPPFRLMGRLQLDWGQGTWDEWMMGFGDGTWAWLSESQGRFHYMGQAALPPAPRFDQIEVGQTVDLGPPGTFVVAEVRSARFVTAQGELPFDVAPGSALNYADLSGPGGQMATLDYGTGDGAEALYVGREVSLADLGLRPREDEDRRVAATGESLKCTQCGGPVEIRAPDRTERVA
;
A
#
# COMPACT_ATOMS: atom_id res chain seq x y z
N MET A 1 -16.06 -5.79 11.57
CA MET A 1 -15.67 -6.96 12.39
C MET A 1 -14.39 -7.48 11.78
N PHE A 2 -13.33 -7.69 12.57
CA PHE A 2 -12.04 -8.17 12.05
C PHE A 2 -12.20 -9.64 11.65
N ALA A 3 -12.00 -9.95 10.37
CA ALA A 3 -12.06 -11.29 9.82
C ALA A 3 -10.70 -12.01 9.93
N LEU A 4 -9.58 -11.29 9.88
CA LEU A 4 -8.25 -11.88 10.10
C LEU A 4 -7.81 -11.65 11.56
N GLY A 5 -7.33 -12.71 12.21
CA GLY A 5 -6.88 -12.64 13.61
C GLY A 5 -5.70 -11.68 13.82
N SER A 6 -4.85 -11.53 12.81
CA SER A 6 -3.67 -10.66 12.77
C SER A 6 -3.97 -9.20 12.41
N SER A 7 -5.21 -8.85 12.03
CA SER A 7 -5.57 -7.48 11.71
C SER A 7 -5.65 -6.61 12.98
N LEU A 8 -5.02 -5.44 12.93
CA LEU A 8 -4.90 -4.51 14.05
C LEU A 8 -5.69 -3.21 13.84
N LEU A 9 -6.01 -2.83 12.60
CA LEU A 9 -6.87 -1.69 12.28
C LEU A 9 -8.01 -2.13 11.36
N CYS A 10 -9.20 -1.56 11.53
CA CYS A 10 -10.33 -1.76 10.63
C CYS A 10 -11.06 -0.43 10.39
N VAL A 11 -11.47 -0.18 9.14
CA VAL A 11 -12.26 1.00 8.77
C VAL A 11 -13.70 0.61 8.50
N CYS A 12 -14.64 1.26 9.20
CA CYS A 12 -16.06 1.04 9.01
C CYS A 12 -16.54 1.53 7.64
N GLU A 13 -17.04 0.62 6.80
CA GLU A 13 -17.54 0.93 5.46
C GLU A 13 -18.72 1.91 5.45
N HIS A 14 -19.49 1.99 6.56
CA HIS A 14 -20.66 2.86 6.64
C HIS A 14 -20.33 4.31 7.02
N CYS A 15 -19.43 4.52 7.98
CA CYS A 15 -19.18 5.85 8.55
C CYS A 15 -17.75 6.36 8.39
N GLY A 16 -16.83 5.52 7.90
CA GLY A 16 -15.42 5.85 7.70
C GLY A 16 -14.57 5.88 8.99
N SER A 17 -15.11 5.45 10.13
CA SER A 17 -14.34 5.41 11.38
C SER A 17 -13.25 4.34 11.35
N ALA A 18 -12.02 4.72 11.68
CA ALA A 18 -10.88 3.83 11.89
C ALA A 18 -10.81 3.39 13.35
N VAL A 19 -10.83 2.08 13.58
CA VAL A 19 -10.79 1.48 14.92
C VAL A 19 -9.62 0.52 15.01
N ALA A 20 -8.76 0.72 16.00
CA ALA A 20 -7.59 -0.11 16.25
C ALA A 20 -7.81 -1.07 17.42
N ARG A 21 -7.19 -2.25 17.35
CA ARG A 21 -7.12 -3.22 18.43
C ARG A 21 -5.86 -2.98 19.27
N LYS A 22 -6.05 -2.65 20.55
CA LYS A 22 -4.98 -2.49 21.56
C LYS A 22 -5.10 -3.60 22.61
N GLY A 23 -4.62 -4.80 22.28
CA GLY A 23 -4.80 -5.98 23.13
C GLY A 23 -6.27 -6.35 23.25
N ALA A 24 -6.82 -6.32 24.48
CA ALA A 24 -8.25 -6.58 24.74
C ALA A 24 -9.15 -5.35 24.54
N ASN A 25 -8.58 -4.17 24.33
CA ASN A 25 -9.31 -2.92 24.17
C ASN A 25 -9.39 -2.49 22.70
N LEU A 26 -10.37 -1.65 22.39
CA LEU A 26 -10.48 -0.96 21.10
C LEU A 26 -10.17 0.52 21.30
N ALA A 27 -9.42 1.10 20.35
CA ALA A 27 -9.15 2.53 20.27
C ALA A 27 -9.83 3.11 19.03
N ASP A 28 -10.56 4.22 19.19
CA ASP A 28 -11.16 4.97 18.09
C ASP A 28 -10.20 6.08 17.64
N TYR A 29 -9.80 6.05 16.38
CA TYR A 29 -8.96 7.09 15.76
C TYR A 29 -9.77 8.14 14.98
N GLY A 30 -11.10 8.08 15.05
CA GLY A 30 -11.99 8.96 14.30
C GLY A 30 -12.11 8.55 12.85
N LYS A 31 -12.53 9.48 11.98
CA LYS A 31 -12.79 9.19 10.57
C LYS A 31 -11.55 9.33 9.70
N VAL A 32 -11.33 8.39 8.80
CA VAL A 32 -10.35 8.54 7.71
C VAL A 32 -10.81 9.58 6.70
N ALA A 33 -9.87 10.09 5.89
CA ALA A 33 -10.23 10.90 4.73
C ALA A 33 -11.01 10.07 3.70
N ALA A 34 -11.77 10.75 2.84
CA ALA A 34 -12.39 10.08 1.70
C ALA A 34 -11.30 9.48 0.79
N LEU A 35 -11.59 8.32 0.20
CA LEU A 35 -10.71 7.70 -0.78
C LEU A 35 -10.49 8.64 -1.96
N ILE A 36 -9.23 8.91 -2.30
CA ILE A 36 -8.91 9.59 -3.55
C ILE A 36 -9.11 8.56 -4.66
N PRO A 37 -10.00 8.79 -5.64
CA PRO A 37 -10.23 7.85 -6.72
C PRO A 37 -8.93 7.52 -7.44
N THR A 38 -8.60 6.23 -7.54
CA THR A 38 -7.49 5.73 -8.35
C THR A 38 -8.06 4.86 -9.47
N PRO A 39 -7.33 4.66 -10.58
CA PRO A 39 -7.79 3.80 -11.66
C PRO A 39 -7.73 2.29 -11.30
N SER A 40 -7.57 1.94 -10.01
CA SER A 40 -7.38 0.57 -9.56
C SER A 40 -8.48 -0.37 -10.09
N VAL A 41 -8.04 -1.53 -10.54
CA VAL A 41 -8.88 -2.65 -11.00
C VAL A 41 -9.32 -3.55 -9.85
N LEU A 42 -8.77 -3.33 -8.65
CA LEU A 42 -8.91 -4.20 -7.49
C LEU A 42 -10.02 -3.71 -6.56
N ALA A 43 -10.54 -4.62 -5.76
CA ALA A 43 -11.52 -4.33 -4.73
C ALA A 43 -11.38 -5.29 -3.55
N LEU A 44 -11.83 -4.85 -2.39
CA LEU A 44 -11.95 -5.71 -1.22
C LEU A 44 -12.86 -6.89 -1.52
N GLY A 45 -12.54 -8.04 -0.92
CA GLY A 45 -13.26 -9.29 -1.06
C GLY A 45 -12.87 -10.12 -2.28
N MET A 46 -12.06 -9.60 -3.22
CA MET A 46 -11.55 -10.39 -4.33
C MET A 46 -10.67 -11.53 -3.84
N ASP A 47 -10.95 -12.74 -4.34
CA ASP A 47 -10.18 -13.95 -4.07
C ASP A 47 -9.20 -14.21 -5.21
N GLY A 48 -8.02 -14.72 -4.87
CA GLY A 48 -6.98 -15.10 -5.83
C GLY A 48 -6.02 -16.13 -5.28
N ASP A 49 -5.00 -16.45 -6.06
CA ASP A 49 -3.99 -17.47 -5.76
C ASP A 49 -2.59 -16.91 -6.00
N TYR A 50 -1.59 -17.36 -5.23
CA TYR A 50 -0.19 -17.01 -5.48
C TYR A 50 0.67 -18.27 -5.44
N GLU A 51 1.63 -18.39 -6.36
CA GLU A 51 2.46 -19.58 -6.52
C GLU A 51 3.14 -19.97 -5.20
N GLY A 52 2.88 -21.20 -4.74
CA GLY A 52 3.49 -21.74 -3.53
C GLY A 52 2.89 -21.24 -2.21
N ALA A 53 1.82 -20.45 -2.25
CA ALA A 53 1.08 -19.99 -1.07
C ALA A 53 -0.37 -20.54 -1.06
N PRO A 54 -1.05 -20.55 0.10
CA PRO A 54 -2.50 -20.79 0.14
C PRO A 54 -3.27 -19.76 -0.71
N PRO A 55 -4.55 -20.01 -1.03
CA PRO A 55 -5.41 -18.97 -1.62
C PRO A 55 -5.50 -17.75 -0.70
N PHE A 56 -5.65 -16.57 -1.30
CA PHE A 56 -5.78 -15.31 -0.58
C PHE A 56 -7.09 -14.58 -0.89
N ARG A 57 -7.47 -13.67 0.00
CA ARG A 57 -8.50 -12.66 -0.24
C ARG A 57 -7.92 -11.26 -0.01
N LEU A 58 -8.31 -10.28 -0.83
CA LEU A 58 -7.99 -8.88 -0.58
C LEU A 58 -8.87 -8.36 0.57
N MET A 59 -8.24 -8.16 1.72
CA MET A 59 -8.94 -7.83 2.98
C MET A 59 -8.79 -6.36 3.37
N GLY A 60 -7.77 -5.69 2.86
CA GLY A 60 -7.44 -4.31 3.18
C GLY A 60 -6.99 -3.53 1.96
N ARG A 61 -7.23 -2.23 2.00
CA ARG A 61 -6.62 -1.25 1.11
C ARG A 61 -6.09 -0.10 1.95
N LEU A 62 -4.83 0.22 1.79
CA LEU A 62 -4.17 1.40 2.35
C LEU A 62 -3.85 2.33 1.19
N GLN A 63 -4.11 3.63 1.36
CA GLN A 63 -3.71 4.65 0.41
C GLN A 63 -2.72 5.62 1.06
N LEU A 64 -1.55 5.74 0.43
CA LEU A 64 -0.43 6.55 0.89
C LEU A 64 -0.18 7.71 -0.07
N ASP A 65 0.28 8.84 0.45
CA ASP A 65 0.66 10.03 -0.31
C ASP A 65 2.11 10.43 0.00
N TRP A 66 2.96 10.41 -1.02
CA TRP A 66 4.38 10.82 -0.90
C TRP A 66 4.63 12.27 -1.35
N GLY A 67 3.57 13.06 -1.50
CA GLY A 67 3.61 14.49 -1.82
C GLY A 67 3.58 14.82 -3.32
N GLN A 68 3.79 13.84 -4.21
CA GLN A 68 3.66 14.03 -5.66
C GLN A 68 2.62 13.09 -6.29
N GLY A 69 1.97 12.26 -5.49
CA GLY A 69 0.97 11.32 -5.95
C GLY A 69 0.61 10.32 -4.86
N THR A 70 -0.44 9.56 -5.11
CA THR A 70 -0.87 8.48 -4.23
C THR A 70 -0.56 7.12 -4.84
N TRP A 71 -0.41 6.13 -3.98
CA TRP A 71 -0.46 4.72 -4.38
C TRP A 71 -1.34 3.94 -3.42
N ASP A 72 -1.75 2.76 -3.86
CA ASP A 72 -2.58 1.85 -3.09
C ASP A 72 -1.75 0.61 -2.72
N GLU A 73 -1.90 0.15 -1.48
CA GLU A 73 -1.40 -1.14 -1.01
C GLU A 73 -2.55 -2.01 -0.57
N TRP A 74 -2.62 -3.21 -1.11
CA TRP A 74 -3.69 -4.16 -0.83
C TRP A 74 -3.18 -5.25 0.11
N MET A 75 -3.87 -5.46 1.22
CA MET A 75 -3.55 -6.55 2.14
C MET A 75 -4.14 -7.86 1.60
N MET A 76 -3.28 -8.80 1.23
CA MET A 76 -3.61 -10.16 0.84
C MET A 76 -3.65 -11.04 2.08
N GLY A 77 -4.83 -11.43 2.56
CA GLY A 77 -4.98 -12.35 3.68
C GLY A 77 -5.05 -13.80 3.19
N PHE A 78 -4.15 -14.66 3.66
CA PHE A 78 -4.08 -16.08 3.30
C PHE A 78 -4.90 -16.96 4.25
N GLY A 79 -5.33 -18.12 3.75
CA GLY A 79 -6.16 -19.06 4.52
C GLY A 79 -5.51 -19.63 5.80
N ASP A 80 -4.19 -19.51 5.96
CA ASP A 80 -3.45 -19.93 7.16
C ASP A 80 -3.29 -18.80 8.20
N GLY A 81 -3.85 -17.62 7.94
CA GLY A 81 -3.77 -16.45 8.81
C GLY A 81 -2.55 -15.55 8.57
N THR A 82 -1.64 -15.95 7.68
CA THR A 82 -0.55 -15.09 7.20
C THR A 82 -1.10 -14.07 6.20
N TRP A 83 -0.28 -13.07 5.86
CA TRP A 83 -0.66 -12.05 4.90
C TRP A 83 0.56 -11.49 4.17
N ALA A 84 0.32 -10.83 3.04
CA ALA A 84 1.32 -10.10 2.26
C ALA A 84 0.74 -8.79 1.71
N TRP A 85 1.61 -7.91 1.24
CA TRP A 85 1.20 -6.72 0.50
C TRP A 85 1.16 -6.99 -0.99
N LEU A 86 0.18 -6.40 -1.66
CA LEU A 86 0.16 -6.18 -3.09
C LEU A 86 0.20 -4.68 -3.34
N SER A 87 1.37 -4.14 -3.65
CA SER A 87 1.55 -2.72 -3.94
C SER A 87 1.13 -2.43 -5.37
N GLU A 88 0.22 -1.47 -5.56
CA GLU A 88 -0.28 -1.02 -6.84
C GLU A 88 0.15 0.41 -7.12
N SER A 89 0.94 0.58 -8.18
CA SER A 89 1.40 1.89 -8.63
C SER A 89 1.43 1.96 -10.14
N GLN A 90 0.75 2.96 -10.72
CA GLN A 90 0.69 3.20 -12.17
C GLN A 90 0.26 1.96 -12.98
N GLY A 91 -0.66 1.14 -12.43
CA GLY A 91 -1.15 -0.07 -13.08
C GLY A 91 -0.19 -1.26 -13.06
N ARG A 92 0.96 -1.14 -12.38
CA ARG A 92 1.85 -2.27 -12.06
C ARG A 92 1.55 -2.78 -10.65
N PHE A 93 1.74 -4.08 -10.46
CA PHE A 93 1.48 -4.75 -9.19
C PHE A 93 2.74 -5.45 -8.70
N HIS A 94 3.01 -5.32 -7.41
CA HIS A 94 4.18 -5.94 -6.79
C HIS A 94 3.72 -6.75 -5.59
N TYR A 95 3.96 -8.06 -5.64
CA TYR A 95 3.80 -8.90 -4.47
C TYR A 95 4.96 -8.64 -3.52
N MET A 96 4.66 -8.42 -2.24
CA MET A 96 5.61 -8.08 -1.19
C MET A 96 5.31 -8.93 0.05
N GLY A 97 5.98 -10.08 0.13
CA GLY A 97 5.83 -11.04 1.22
C GLY A 97 6.72 -10.70 2.41
N GLN A 98 6.29 -11.03 3.63
CA GLN A 98 7.08 -10.81 4.84
C GLN A 98 8.34 -11.69 4.86
N ALA A 99 9.47 -11.11 5.25
CA ALA A 99 10.72 -11.81 5.47
C ALA A 99 11.28 -11.49 6.86
N ALA A 100 12.18 -12.34 7.35
CA ALA A 100 12.88 -12.09 8.60
C ALA A 100 13.73 -10.82 8.47
N LEU A 101 13.52 -9.84 9.35
CA LEU A 101 14.26 -8.58 9.36
C LEU A 101 15.66 -8.80 9.96
N PRO A 102 16.75 -8.66 9.18
CA PRO A 102 18.11 -8.64 9.72
C PRO A 102 18.43 -7.28 10.35
N PRO A 103 19.59 -7.12 10.99
CA PRO A 103 20.10 -5.79 11.33
C PRO A 103 20.17 -4.90 10.09
N ALA A 104 19.39 -3.81 10.09
CA ALA A 104 19.31 -2.85 8.99
C ALA A 104 19.75 -1.45 9.44
N PRO A 105 20.26 -0.60 8.53
CA PRO A 105 20.55 0.80 8.84
C PRO A 105 19.27 1.52 9.32
N ARG A 106 19.44 2.48 10.23
CA ARG A 106 18.34 3.35 10.66
C ARG A 106 17.88 4.22 9.49
N PHE A 107 16.64 4.69 9.55
CA PHE A 107 16.06 5.55 8.51
C PHE A 107 16.87 6.84 8.27
N ASP A 108 17.45 7.42 9.33
CA ASP A 108 18.30 8.62 9.26
C ASP A 108 19.73 8.34 8.77
N GLN A 109 20.06 7.07 8.52
CA GLN A 109 21.39 6.60 8.12
C GLN A 109 21.40 5.83 6.80
N ILE A 110 20.23 5.45 6.28
CA ILE A 110 20.12 4.73 5.02
C ILE A 110 20.11 5.72 3.86
N GLU A 111 20.92 5.44 2.83
CA GLU A 111 21.08 6.33 1.67
C GLU A 111 20.79 5.60 0.36
N VAL A 112 20.26 6.33 -0.62
CA VAL A 112 20.08 5.82 -1.99
C VAL A 112 21.44 5.43 -2.58
N GLY A 113 21.49 4.27 -3.22
CA GLY A 113 22.72 3.67 -3.75
C GLY A 113 23.51 2.85 -2.74
N GLN A 114 23.14 2.87 -1.46
CA GLN A 114 23.73 2.01 -0.44
C GLN A 114 23.40 0.54 -0.73
N THR A 115 24.39 -0.33 -0.53
CA THR A 115 24.20 -1.78 -0.56
C THR A 115 23.86 -2.29 0.84
N VAL A 116 22.79 -3.07 0.96
CA VAL A 116 22.32 -3.67 2.23
C VAL A 116 22.24 -5.19 2.07
N ASP A 117 22.83 -5.92 3.00
CA ASP A 117 22.65 -7.36 3.10
C ASP A 117 21.37 -7.65 3.88
N LEU A 118 20.37 -8.22 3.20
CA LEU A 118 19.09 -8.56 3.78
C LEU A 118 19.04 -9.99 4.35
N GLY A 119 20.19 -10.69 4.42
CA GLY A 119 20.29 -12.04 4.96
C GLY A 119 19.92 -13.09 3.90
N PRO A 120 19.00 -14.04 4.18
CA PRO A 120 18.62 -15.07 3.20
C PRO A 120 18.14 -14.55 1.83
N PRO A 121 17.40 -13.43 1.72
CA PRO A 121 17.09 -12.79 0.44
C PRO A 121 18.32 -12.35 -0.37
N GLY A 122 19.45 -12.11 0.30
CA GLY A 122 20.70 -11.68 -0.32
C GLY A 122 20.93 -10.17 -0.24
N THR A 123 21.80 -9.67 -1.11
CA THR A 123 22.27 -8.29 -1.11
C THR A 123 21.48 -7.44 -2.09
N PHE A 124 20.98 -6.29 -1.62
CA PHE A 124 20.14 -5.36 -2.37
C PHE A 124 20.76 -3.95 -2.38
N VAL A 125 20.35 -3.13 -3.34
CA VAL A 125 20.76 -1.72 -3.45
C VAL A 125 19.56 -0.83 -3.20
N VAL A 126 19.69 0.13 -2.29
CA VAL A 126 18.64 1.11 -1.95
C VAL A 126 18.34 1.98 -3.17
N ALA A 127 17.10 1.94 -3.63
CA ALA A 127 16.60 2.69 -4.77
C ALA A 127 15.84 3.95 -4.34
N GLU A 128 15.14 3.90 -3.21
CA GLU A 128 14.37 5.01 -2.66
C GLU A 128 14.42 5.01 -1.13
N VAL A 129 14.47 6.19 -0.51
CA VAL A 129 14.32 6.40 0.94
C VAL A 129 13.37 7.59 1.11
N ARG A 130 12.18 7.35 1.65
CA ARG A 130 11.12 8.35 1.72
C ARG A 130 10.19 8.16 2.91
N SER A 131 9.36 9.17 3.13
CA SER A 131 8.20 9.12 4.00
C SER A 131 6.94 9.35 3.18
N ALA A 132 5.88 8.60 3.46
CA ALA A 132 4.56 8.84 2.89
C ALA A 132 3.50 8.94 3.96
N ARG A 133 2.50 9.79 3.71
CA ARG A 133 1.42 10.04 4.64
C ARG A 133 0.32 9.01 4.46
N PHE A 134 -0.10 8.41 5.56
CA PHE A 134 -1.32 7.60 5.60
C PHE A 134 -2.55 8.50 5.36
N VAL A 135 -3.14 8.42 4.17
CA VAL A 135 -4.31 9.23 3.81
C VAL A 135 -5.59 8.57 4.31
N THR A 136 -5.82 7.33 3.90
CA THR A 136 -7.07 6.61 4.13
C THR A 136 -6.91 5.12 3.89
N ALA A 137 -7.85 4.34 4.40
CA ALA A 137 -7.87 2.90 4.26
C ALA A 137 -9.30 2.38 4.16
N GLN A 138 -9.44 1.17 3.65
CA GLN A 138 -10.68 0.40 3.62
C GLN A 138 -10.40 -1.02 4.11
N GLY A 139 -11.40 -1.66 4.73
CA GLY A 139 -11.26 -3.04 5.20
C GLY A 139 -10.39 -3.13 6.45
N GLU A 140 -9.45 -4.07 6.43
CA GLU A 140 -8.57 -4.39 7.55
C GLU A 140 -7.09 -4.16 7.21
N LEU A 141 -6.31 -3.63 8.16
CA LEU A 141 -4.86 -3.53 8.04
C LEU A 141 -4.16 -4.35 9.14
N PRO A 142 -2.94 -4.84 8.88
CA PRO A 142 -2.22 -5.72 9.80
C PRO A 142 -1.42 -4.95 10.86
N PHE A 143 -1.51 -3.62 10.87
CA PHE A 143 -0.80 -2.74 11.79
C PHE A 143 -1.70 -1.65 12.35
N ASP A 144 -1.30 -1.14 13.50
CA ASP A 144 -2.03 -0.14 14.26
C ASP A 144 -1.34 1.22 14.12
N VAL A 145 -1.84 2.03 13.18
CA VAL A 145 -1.36 3.39 12.99
C VAL A 145 -2.52 4.37 12.86
N ALA A 146 -2.31 5.59 13.35
CA ALA A 146 -3.29 6.66 13.22
C ALA A 146 -3.29 7.21 11.77
N PRO A 147 -4.48 7.45 11.17
CA PRO A 147 -4.57 8.19 9.91
C PRO A 147 -3.85 9.54 9.99
N GLY A 148 -3.16 9.90 8.91
CA GLY A 148 -2.36 11.12 8.82
C GLY A 148 -0.93 11.00 9.32
N SER A 149 -0.53 9.87 9.89
CA SER A 149 0.86 9.58 10.26
C SER A 149 1.77 9.53 9.04
N ALA A 150 3.03 9.94 9.21
CA ALA A 150 4.08 9.71 8.23
C ALA A 150 4.68 8.32 8.46
N LEU A 151 4.73 7.52 7.40
CA LEU A 151 5.32 6.19 7.37
C LEU A 151 6.63 6.25 6.58
N ASN A 152 7.71 5.84 7.23
CA ASN A 152 9.07 5.86 6.69
C ASN A 152 9.38 4.51 6.05
N TYR A 153 9.95 4.53 4.85
CA TYR A 153 10.31 3.31 4.14
C TYR A 153 11.58 3.51 3.28
N ALA A 154 12.26 2.40 3.01
CA ALA A 154 13.29 2.35 1.99
C ALA A 154 13.02 1.17 1.05
N ASP A 155 12.91 1.47 -0.24
CA ASP A 155 12.77 0.45 -1.29
C ASP A 155 14.13 0.11 -1.88
N LEU A 156 14.35 -1.17 -2.11
CA LEU A 156 15.61 -1.73 -2.58
C LEU A 156 15.38 -2.63 -3.79
N SER A 157 16.32 -2.58 -4.73
CA SER A 157 16.38 -3.45 -5.90
C SER A 157 17.42 -4.55 -5.69
N GLY A 158 17.06 -5.78 -6.01
CA GLY A 158 17.88 -6.97 -5.81
C GLY A 158 18.16 -7.76 -7.10
N PRO A 159 18.88 -8.88 -6.98
CA PRO A 159 19.18 -9.75 -8.10
C PRO A 159 17.93 -10.31 -8.76
N GLY A 160 17.99 -10.57 -10.08
CA GLY A 160 16.91 -11.26 -10.79
C GLY A 160 15.58 -10.53 -10.82
N GLY A 161 15.57 -9.20 -10.64
CA GLY A 161 14.33 -8.40 -10.61
C GLY A 161 13.58 -8.46 -9.27
N GLN A 162 14.20 -9.00 -8.23
CA GLN A 162 13.66 -8.94 -6.88
C GLN A 162 13.65 -7.50 -6.37
N MET A 163 12.72 -7.22 -5.48
CA MET A 163 12.63 -5.97 -4.74
C MET A 163 12.39 -6.25 -3.27
N ALA A 164 12.73 -5.28 -2.45
CA ALA A 164 12.51 -5.32 -1.02
C ALA A 164 12.09 -3.94 -0.51
N THR A 165 11.36 -3.93 0.59
CA THR A 165 11.02 -2.71 1.33
C THR A 165 11.38 -2.92 2.79
N LEU A 166 12.26 -2.07 3.31
CA LEU A 166 12.43 -1.88 4.74
C LEU A 166 11.38 -0.89 5.20
N ASP A 167 10.47 -1.33 6.06
CA ASP A 167 9.42 -0.52 6.66
C ASP A 167 9.87 -0.09 8.06
N TYR A 168 9.93 1.22 8.29
CA TYR A 168 10.35 1.84 9.54
C TYR A 168 9.16 2.38 10.35
N GLY A 169 7.93 2.18 9.86
CA GLY A 169 6.73 2.69 10.50
C GLY A 169 6.81 4.20 10.73
N THR A 170 6.49 4.64 11.94
CA THR A 170 6.57 6.07 12.32
C THR A 170 7.92 6.48 12.93
N GLY A 171 8.89 5.55 12.99
CA GLY A 171 10.17 5.74 13.66
C GLY A 171 11.37 5.66 12.71
N ASP A 172 12.54 5.46 13.30
CA ASP A 172 13.81 5.33 12.56
C ASP A 172 14.37 3.90 12.56
N GLY A 173 13.85 3.02 13.40
CA GLY A 173 14.26 1.61 13.44
C GLY A 173 13.42 0.82 12.46
N ALA A 174 14.03 -0.03 11.65
CA ALA A 174 13.28 -0.93 10.78
C ALA A 174 12.40 -1.84 11.65
N GLU A 175 11.10 -1.90 11.33
CA GLU A 175 10.09 -2.70 12.03
C GLU A 175 9.75 -3.97 11.25
N ALA A 176 9.80 -3.91 9.92
CA ALA A 176 9.54 -5.04 9.05
C ALA A 176 10.40 -5.03 7.78
N LEU A 177 10.57 -6.21 7.19
CA LEU A 177 11.15 -6.40 5.87
C LEU A 177 10.12 -7.13 4.99
N TYR A 178 9.88 -6.59 3.81
CA TYR A 178 9.11 -7.24 2.77
C TYR A 178 10.01 -7.51 1.56
N VAL A 179 9.84 -8.66 0.92
CA VAL A 179 10.59 -9.06 -0.28
C VAL A 179 9.62 -9.63 -1.30
N GLY A 180 9.84 -9.30 -2.57
CA GLY A 180 9.07 -9.92 -3.63
C GLY A 180 9.47 -9.44 -5.02
N ARG A 181 8.47 -9.34 -5.90
CA ARG A 181 8.64 -9.12 -7.34
C ARG A 181 7.40 -8.50 -7.97
N GLU A 182 7.57 -7.94 -9.15
CA GLU A 182 6.44 -7.57 -10.01
C GLU A 182 5.64 -8.83 -10.39
N VAL A 183 4.31 -8.69 -10.38
CA VAL A 183 3.34 -9.73 -10.73
C VAL A 183 2.23 -9.14 -11.61
N SER A 184 1.63 -9.95 -12.44
CA SER A 184 0.41 -9.60 -13.17
C SER A 184 -0.84 -10.07 -12.42
N LEU A 185 -2.00 -9.52 -12.77
CA LEU A 185 -3.28 -10.04 -12.26
C LEU A 185 -3.47 -11.51 -12.60
N ALA A 186 -2.97 -11.95 -13.76
CA ALA A 186 -3.04 -13.34 -14.20
C ALA A 186 -2.19 -14.26 -13.31
N ASP A 187 -1.00 -13.81 -12.90
CA ASP A 187 -0.15 -14.54 -11.93
C ASP A 187 -0.85 -14.70 -10.57
N LEU A 188 -1.80 -13.80 -10.27
CA LEU A 188 -2.58 -13.79 -9.04
C LEU A 188 -3.95 -14.48 -9.17
N GLY A 189 -4.30 -15.00 -10.34
CA GLY A 189 -5.63 -15.53 -10.63
C GLY A 189 -6.76 -14.48 -10.57
N LEU A 190 -6.41 -13.20 -10.51
CA LEU A 190 -7.35 -12.09 -10.39
C LEU A 190 -7.88 -11.66 -11.76
N ARG A 191 -9.16 -11.24 -11.79
CA ARG A 191 -9.78 -10.59 -12.94
C ARG A 191 -10.10 -9.15 -12.59
N PRO A 192 -9.80 -8.18 -13.47
CA PRO A 192 -10.07 -6.78 -13.20
C PRO A 192 -11.57 -6.54 -13.01
N ARG A 193 -11.93 -5.69 -12.05
CA ARG A 193 -13.31 -5.26 -11.85
C ARG A 193 -13.77 -4.35 -13.00
N GLU A 194 -14.96 -4.60 -13.52
CA GLU A 194 -15.56 -3.89 -14.66
C GLU A 194 -16.63 -2.87 -14.21
N ASP A 195 -16.31 -1.97 -13.27
CA ASP A 195 -17.30 -1.00 -12.75
C ASP A 195 -17.27 0.34 -13.52
N GLU A 196 -18.45 0.92 -13.77
CA GLU A 196 -18.62 2.17 -14.55
C GLU A 196 -18.00 3.41 -13.88
N ASP A 197 -17.91 3.47 -12.55
CA ASP A 197 -17.29 4.58 -11.80
C ASP A 197 -15.81 4.78 -12.17
N ARG A 198 -15.13 3.74 -12.68
CA ARG A 198 -13.75 3.84 -13.18
C ARG A 198 -13.63 4.66 -14.47
N ARG A 199 -14.69 4.71 -15.30
CA ARG A 199 -14.70 5.58 -16.48
C ARG A 199 -14.59 7.04 -16.06
N VAL A 200 -15.28 7.43 -14.99
CA VAL A 200 -15.32 8.80 -14.47
C VAL A 200 -13.99 9.24 -13.84
N ALA A 201 -13.23 8.33 -13.21
CA ALA A 201 -11.89 8.64 -12.70
C ALA A 201 -10.84 8.79 -13.82
N ALA A 202 -11.01 8.06 -14.94
CA ALA A 202 -10.10 8.10 -16.10
C ALA A 202 -10.43 9.22 -17.10
N THR A 203 -11.71 9.61 -17.22
CA THR A 203 -12.12 10.81 -17.94
C THR A 203 -12.13 11.93 -16.94
N GLY A 204 -11.08 12.77 -16.88
CA GLY A 204 -11.03 13.95 -15.99
C GLY A 204 -12.20 14.90 -16.22
N GLU A 205 -13.38 14.56 -15.72
CA GLU A 205 -14.57 15.38 -15.82
C GLU A 205 -14.36 16.56 -14.88
N SER A 206 -14.31 17.73 -15.49
CA SER A 206 -14.16 19.02 -14.85
C SER A 206 -14.97 19.11 -13.56
N LEU A 207 -14.29 19.12 -12.42
CA LEU A 207 -14.91 19.51 -11.16
C LEU A 207 -15.44 20.94 -11.33
N LYS A 208 -16.64 21.24 -10.86
CA LYS A 208 -17.13 22.63 -10.81
C LYS A 208 -16.81 23.22 -9.45
N CYS A 209 -16.26 24.43 -9.43
CA CYS A 209 -16.02 25.16 -8.19
C CYS A 209 -17.34 25.31 -7.43
N THR A 210 -17.40 24.84 -6.18
CA THR A 210 -18.62 24.88 -5.35
C THR A 210 -19.03 26.30 -4.93
N GLN A 211 -18.16 27.29 -5.18
CA GLN A 211 -18.41 28.70 -4.84
C GLN A 211 -18.91 29.51 -6.04
N CYS A 212 -18.42 29.25 -7.27
CA CYS A 212 -18.74 30.07 -8.45
C CYS A 212 -19.22 29.28 -9.67
N GLY A 213 -19.23 27.95 -9.62
CA GLY A 213 -19.66 27.08 -10.73
C GLY A 213 -18.69 26.99 -11.92
N GLY A 214 -17.54 27.67 -11.85
CA GLY A 214 -16.51 27.63 -12.89
C GLY A 214 -15.83 26.26 -12.98
N PRO A 215 -15.34 25.86 -14.17
CA PRO A 215 -14.60 24.61 -14.34
C PRO A 215 -13.27 24.66 -13.59
N VAL A 216 -12.98 23.59 -12.86
CA VAL A 216 -11.70 23.34 -12.17
C VAL A 216 -11.02 22.22 -12.94
N GLU A 217 -9.93 22.57 -13.62
CA GLU A 217 -9.04 21.56 -14.21
C GLU A 217 -8.28 20.86 -13.09
N ILE A 218 -8.51 19.56 -12.94
CA ILE A 218 -7.60 18.71 -12.17
C ILE A 218 -6.40 18.43 -13.08
N ARG A 219 -5.22 18.94 -12.71
CA ARG A 219 -3.98 18.45 -13.32
C ARG A 219 -3.71 17.06 -12.74
N ALA A 220 -3.99 16.03 -13.52
CA ALA A 220 -3.48 14.70 -13.25
C ALA A 220 -1.93 14.76 -13.26
N PRO A 221 -1.23 14.10 -12.32
CA PRO A 221 0.24 14.10 -12.25
C PRO A 221 0.90 13.29 -13.39
N ASP A 222 0.12 12.80 -14.36
CA ASP A 222 0.56 11.91 -15.44
C ASP A 222 1.25 12.62 -16.61
N ARG A 223 1.53 13.93 -16.50
CA ARG A 223 2.24 14.69 -17.53
C ARG A 223 3.51 15.36 -17.03
N THR A 224 4.41 14.55 -16.47
CA THR A 224 5.85 14.82 -16.45
C THR A 224 6.55 13.75 -17.28
N GLU A 225 6.62 13.98 -18.59
CA GLU A 225 7.59 13.28 -19.43
C GLU A 225 9.00 13.58 -18.90
N ARG A 226 9.75 12.53 -18.59
CA ARG A 226 11.19 12.65 -18.39
C ARG A 226 11.82 12.96 -19.75
N VAL A 227 12.34 14.16 -19.91
CA VAL A 227 13.34 14.43 -20.96
C VAL A 227 14.62 13.70 -20.55
N ALA A 228 15.14 12.91 -21.48
CA ALA A 228 16.41 12.19 -21.36
C ALA A 228 17.62 13.13 -21.19
#